data_AF-H8MJ39-F1
#
_entry.id   AF-H8MJ39-F1
#
_cell.length_a   1.000
_cell.length_b   1.000
_cell.length_c   1.000
_cell.angle_alpha   90.00
_cell.angle_beta   90.00
_cell.angle_gamma   90.00
#
_symmetry.space_group_name_H-M   'P 1'
#
loop_
_entity.id
_entity.type
_entity.pdbx_description
1 polymer ?
#
loop_
_entity_poly.entity_id
_entity_poly.type
_entity_poly.pdbx_seq_one_letter_code
_entity_poly.pdbx_strand_id
1 'polypeptide(L)'
;MLCLVAALVSVGASAASYSGSISNDGGLRMGDTLISSNGNYRLLLQHDGNLVVSRIADNGLIWANYKLGATVVVVQGDTNFVAYDDRTSPATVIWHTGTGVSPFTGATLRLHDDGALRLYNGLGTQVWSTPVDPQTVPVTPPPAPTGGWSCSGASIPSGWVLTSYLASGCAGAGSWYQEPARDGIWTCAGSPIVAGYVVTGHNRTGCSGLGSWYHQLVKDGLYVCPESPVPSGYFISGNDLTGCSGLGAWRISKISTTPGWYCAGAPIPDGYVLTGFMSTGCNGAGAWYQQPAKDGLWTCSGSPTPYGYVSTNWMRTGCNGVGAWYHQLMRAGLWVCPYTNIPSGYSLTTYDATRCGGIGGWFSVKN
;
A
#
# COMPACT_ATOMS: atom_id res chain seq x y z
N MET A 1 47.15 24.67 23.85
CA MET A 1 45.86 25.20 23.35
C MET A 1 45.28 24.15 22.40
N LEU A 2 44.58 23.16 22.96
CA LEU A 2 44.03 22.02 22.21
C LEU A 2 42.58 22.38 21.85
N CYS A 3 42.31 22.60 20.57
CA CYS A 3 40.98 22.94 20.07
C CYS A 3 40.20 21.64 19.85
N LEU A 4 39.22 21.37 20.71
CA LEU A 4 38.32 20.22 20.57
C LEU A 4 37.24 20.58 19.54
N VAL A 5 37.30 19.97 18.35
CA VAL A 5 36.23 20.08 17.35
C VAL A 5 35.11 19.14 17.78
N ALA A 6 34.01 19.70 18.29
CA ALA A 6 32.79 18.95 18.53
C ALA A 6 32.13 18.60 17.19
N ALA A 7 32.17 17.33 16.81
CA ALA A 7 31.38 16.81 15.71
C ALA A 7 29.90 16.85 16.10
N LEU A 8 29.13 17.74 15.48
CA LEU A 8 27.67 17.72 15.52
C LEU A 8 27.20 16.48 14.74
N VAL A 9 26.89 15.42 15.47
CA VAL A 9 26.14 14.28 14.92
C VAL A 9 24.70 14.76 14.72
N SER A 10 24.31 15.01 13.46
CA SER A 10 22.91 15.22 13.12
C SER A 10 22.17 13.89 13.31
N VAL A 11 21.48 13.74 14.43
CA VAL A 11 20.54 12.64 14.62
C VAL A 11 19.39 12.87 13.63
N GLY A 12 19.36 12.10 12.54
CA GLY A 12 18.18 12.06 11.68
C GLY A 12 17.01 11.62 12.54
N ALA A 13 16.00 12.48 12.68
CA ALA A 13 14.79 12.14 13.41
C ALA A 13 14.11 10.98 12.65
N SER A 14 14.23 9.76 13.19
CA SER A 14 13.40 8.64 12.77
C SER A 14 11.94 8.98 13.06
N ALA A 15 11.04 8.68 12.12
CA ALA A 15 9.61 8.76 12.35
C ALA A 15 9.24 8.00 13.63
N ALA A 16 8.62 8.70 14.59
CA ALA A 16 8.20 8.14 15.85
C ALA A 16 6.82 7.49 15.71
N SER A 17 6.64 6.34 16.38
CA SER A 17 5.35 5.67 16.49
C SER A 17 4.85 5.77 17.92
N TYR A 18 3.74 6.48 18.11
CA TYR A 18 3.02 6.60 19.37
C TYR A 18 1.94 5.51 19.45
N SER A 19 1.61 5.05 20.65
CA SER A 19 0.57 4.02 20.86
C SER A 19 -0.58 4.59 21.68
N GLY A 20 -1.80 4.45 21.16
CA GLY A 20 -3.05 4.80 21.82
C GLY A 20 -3.38 6.29 21.79
N SER A 21 -2.55 7.13 22.44
CA SER A 21 -2.87 8.56 22.62
C SER A 21 -1.66 9.50 22.60
N ILE A 22 -1.94 10.77 22.30
CA ILE A 22 -1.04 11.91 22.46
C ILE A 22 -1.67 12.85 23.49
N SER A 23 -0.91 13.17 24.54
CA SER A 23 -1.34 14.08 25.61
C SER A 23 -0.82 15.50 25.39
N ASN A 24 -1.34 16.43 26.18
CA ASN A 24 -1.08 17.87 26.15
C ASN A 24 0.35 18.28 25.76
N ASP A 25 0.46 19.26 24.86
CA ASP A 25 1.67 19.79 24.23
C ASP A 25 2.48 18.80 23.37
N GLY A 26 2.06 17.53 23.35
CA GLY A 26 2.51 16.49 22.44
C GLY A 26 1.95 16.68 21.03
N GLY A 27 2.63 16.08 20.06
CA GLY A 27 2.31 16.23 18.65
C GLY A 27 3.02 15.22 17.77
N LEU A 28 2.66 15.21 16.50
CA LEU A 28 3.31 14.42 15.45
C LEU A 28 4.06 15.37 14.51
N ARG A 29 5.25 14.99 14.09
CA ARG A 29 5.95 15.58 12.94
C ARG A 29 5.68 14.76 11.69
N MET A 30 6.05 15.29 10.53
CA MET A 30 5.94 14.55 9.27
C MET A 30 6.62 13.17 9.38
N GLY A 31 5.89 12.14 8.95
CA GLY A 31 6.31 10.75 9.05
C GLY A 31 5.90 10.05 10.36
N ASP A 32 5.65 10.79 11.44
CA ASP A 32 5.25 10.20 12.71
C ASP A 32 3.84 9.61 12.62
N THR A 33 3.62 8.54 13.38
CA THR A 33 2.34 7.85 13.44
C THR A 33 1.82 7.71 14.87
N LEU A 34 0.50 7.71 15.02
CA LEU A 34 -0.19 7.25 16.22
C LEU A 34 -0.99 6.00 15.85
N ILE A 35 -0.75 4.88 16.54
CA ILE A 35 -1.37 3.58 16.27
C ILE A 35 -2.45 3.29 17.33
N SER A 36 -3.60 2.74 16.91
CA SER A 36 -4.67 2.31 17.83
C SER A 36 -4.23 1.16 18.73
N SER A 37 -4.90 0.97 19.87
CA SER A 37 -4.55 -0.09 20.83
C SER A 37 -4.65 -1.51 20.23
N ASN A 38 -5.58 -1.74 19.31
CA ASN A 38 -5.72 -2.99 18.57
C ASN A 38 -4.75 -3.14 17.39
N GLY A 39 -3.92 -2.13 17.09
CA GLY A 39 -2.92 -2.18 16.01
C GLY A 39 -3.49 -2.16 14.58
N ASN A 40 -4.79 -1.88 14.40
CA ASN A 40 -5.45 -1.92 13.09
C ASN A 40 -5.53 -0.57 12.38
N TYR A 41 -5.39 0.54 13.12
CA TYR A 41 -5.54 1.90 12.60
C TYR A 41 -4.32 2.73 12.91
N ARG A 42 -4.05 3.70 12.03
CA ARG A 42 -3.05 4.74 12.27
C ARG A 42 -3.55 6.12 11.91
N LEU A 43 -3.11 7.11 12.66
CA LEU A 43 -3.03 8.52 12.28
C LEU A 43 -1.60 8.79 11.80
N LEU A 44 -1.44 9.43 10.65
CA LEU A 44 -0.14 9.77 10.04
C LEU A 44 -0.17 11.22 9.58
N LEU A 45 0.84 12.00 9.97
CA LEU A 45 1.15 13.26 9.28
C LEU A 45 2.04 12.94 8.09
N GLN A 46 1.50 13.00 6.88
CA GLN A 46 2.22 12.67 5.64
C GLN A 46 3.28 13.73 5.30
N HIS A 47 4.25 13.38 4.44
CA HIS A 47 5.36 14.27 4.07
C HIS A 47 4.96 15.46 3.17
N ASP A 48 3.75 15.42 2.63
CA ASP A 48 3.09 16.51 1.92
C ASP A 48 2.29 17.44 2.85
N GLY A 49 2.21 17.11 4.14
CA GLY A 49 1.51 17.85 5.19
C GLY A 49 0.03 17.51 5.36
N ASN A 50 -0.45 16.46 4.70
CA ASN A 50 -1.79 15.95 4.89
C ASN A 50 -1.86 15.08 6.16
N LEU A 51 -2.85 15.31 7.01
CA LEU A 51 -3.08 14.53 8.23
C LEU A 51 -4.15 13.47 7.95
N VAL A 52 -3.79 12.19 8.06
CA VAL A 52 -4.62 11.08 7.58
C VAL A 52 -4.86 10.04 8.67
N VAL A 53 -6.11 9.62 8.83
CA VAL A 53 -6.51 8.42 9.56
C VAL A 53 -6.82 7.30 8.56
N SER A 54 -6.19 6.14 8.73
CA SER A 54 -6.34 5.01 7.80
C SER A 54 -6.23 3.64 8.48
N ARG A 55 -6.82 2.62 7.84
CA ARG A 55 -6.58 1.20 8.14
C ARG A 55 -5.12 0.82 7.82
N ILE A 56 -4.50 0.01 8.66
CA ILE A 56 -3.13 -0.46 8.47
C ILE A 56 -3.06 -1.59 7.43
N ALA A 57 -4.05 -2.49 7.42
CA ALA A 57 -4.04 -3.69 6.60
C ALA A 57 -4.02 -3.42 5.08
N ASP A 58 -4.77 -2.42 4.63
CA ASP A 58 -4.98 -2.11 3.21
C ASP A 58 -4.81 -0.63 2.84
N ASN A 59 -4.34 0.20 3.79
CA ASN A 59 -4.24 1.65 3.64
C ASN A 59 -5.57 2.35 3.33
N GLY A 60 -6.72 1.73 3.67
CA GLY A 60 -8.04 2.32 3.48
C GLY A 60 -8.18 3.65 4.22
N LEU A 61 -8.50 4.71 3.48
CA LEU A 61 -8.73 6.06 4.01
C LEU A 61 -10.01 6.10 4.86
N ILE A 62 -9.91 6.58 6.09
CA ILE A 62 -11.06 6.83 6.98
C ILE A 62 -11.36 8.33 7.02
N TRP A 63 -10.33 9.15 7.20
CA TRP A 63 -10.45 10.60 7.24
C TRP A 63 -9.13 11.28 6.85
N ALA A 64 -9.22 12.48 6.26
CA ALA A 64 -8.08 13.36 6.05
C ALA A 64 -8.49 14.82 6.27
N ASN A 65 -7.54 15.68 6.66
CA ASN A 65 -7.77 17.12 6.74
C ASN A 65 -7.76 17.80 5.36
N TYR A 66 -7.24 17.13 4.32
CA TYR A 66 -7.09 17.64 2.95
C TYR A 66 -6.35 18.98 2.88
N LYS A 67 -5.37 19.17 3.76
CA LYS A 67 -4.47 20.33 3.73
C LYS A 67 -3.05 19.86 3.41
N LEU A 68 -2.27 20.77 2.84
CA LEU A 68 -0.87 20.52 2.49
C LEU A 68 0.02 21.51 3.24
N GLY A 69 1.30 21.16 3.39
CA GLY A 69 2.33 22.02 3.95
C GLY A 69 2.46 21.99 5.49
N ALA A 70 1.67 21.20 6.20
CA ALA A 70 1.85 21.07 7.65
C ALA A 70 3.10 20.23 7.96
N THR A 71 4.01 20.76 8.78
CA THR A 71 5.21 20.05 9.22
C THR A 71 5.03 19.41 10.60
N VAL A 72 4.06 19.90 11.37
CA VAL A 72 3.77 19.44 12.73
C VAL A 72 2.27 19.59 13.07
N VAL A 73 1.73 18.64 13.82
CA VAL A 73 0.40 18.75 14.45
C VAL A 73 0.52 18.60 15.96
N VAL A 74 -0.25 19.38 16.73
CA VAL A 74 -0.08 19.51 18.18
C VAL A 74 -1.43 19.54 18.88
N VAL A 75 -1.53 18.84 20.01
CA VAL A 75 -2.60 19.02 20.99
C VAL A 75 -2.19 20.15 21.93
N GLN A 76 -2.83 21.31 21.81
CA GLN A 76 -2.48 22.50 22.57
C GLN A 76 -3.09 22.50 23.98
N GLY A 77 -2.49 23.28 24.87
CA GLY A 77 -2.93 23.48 26.25
C GLY A 77 -4.34 24.04 26.43
N ASP A 78 -4.92 24.65 25.40
CA ASP A 78 -6.29 25.18 25.37
C ASP A 78 -7.31 24.18 24.83
N THR A 79 -6.94 22.91 24.66
CA THR A 79 -7.79 21.85 24.08
C THR A 79 -8.04 22.01 22.58
N ASN A 80 -7.27 22.82 21.87
CA ASN A 80 -7.29 22.82 20.41
C ASN A 80 -6.32 21.76 19.85
N PHE A 81 -6.71 21.09 18.77
CA PHE A 81 -5.81 20.25 17.98
C PHE A 81 -5.52 20.94 16.63
N VAL A 82 -4.24 21.24 16.38
CA VAL A 82 -3.83 22.21 15.35
C VAL A 82 -2.65 21.71 14.53
N ALA A 83 -2.70 21.95 13.22
CA ALA A 83 -1.64 21.70 12.26
C ALA A 83 -0.95 23.01 11.85
N TYR A 84 0.38 23.00 11.86
CA TYR A 84 1.23 24.16 11.56
C TYR A 84 2.24 23.85 10.47
N ASP A 85 2.58 24.85 9.67
CA ASP A 85 3.84 24.87 8.89
C ASP A 85 5.05 25.05 9.82
N ASP A 86 4.95 25.94 10.81
CA ASP A 86 5.95 26.11 11.87
C ASP A 86 5.28 26.50 13.20
N ARG A 87 5.47 25.72 14.26
CA ARG A 87 4.86 25.92 15.59
C ARG A 87 5.29 27.24 16.26
N THR A 88 6.37 27.89 15.81
CA THR A 88 6.90 29.09 16.49
C THR A 88 6.04 30.36 16.31
N SER A 89 5.08 30.37 15.37
CA SER A 89 4.24 31.53 15.09
C SER A 89 2.77 31.13 14.88
N PRO A 90 1.78 31.90 15.39
CA PRO A 90 0.37 31.64 15.12
C PRO A 90 -0.04 31.91 13.65
N ALA A 91 0.77 32.62 12.87
CA ALA A 91 0.49 32.93 11.46
C ALA A 91 0.65 31.73 10.51
N THR A 92 1.08 30.57 11.03
CA THR A 92 1.43 29.36 10.25
C THR A 92 0.40 28.24 10.43
N VAL A 93 -0.74 28.53 11.07
CA VAL A 93 -1.84 27.57 11.25
C VAL A 93 -2.42 27.21 9.89
N ILE A 94 -2.37 25.92 9.55
CA ILE A 94 -2.90 25.36 8.31
C ILE A 94 -4.29 24.77 8.52
N TRP A 95 -4.52 24.16 9.68
CA TRP A 95 -5.78 23.52 10.03
C TRP A 95 -5.94 23.45 11.55
N HIS A 96 -7.18 23.49 12.04
CA HIS A 96 -7.47 23.25 13.44
C HIS A 96 -8.88 22.65 13.63
N THR A 97 -9.09 22.00 14.78
CA THR A 97 -10.38 21.47 15.21
C THR A 97 -11.35 22.55 15.69
N GLY A 98 -10.83 23.70 16.15
CA GLY A 98 -11.66 24.82 16.61
C GLY A 98 -12.24 24.61 18.00
N THR A 99 -11.63 23.73 18.79
CA THR A 99 -12.06 23.36 20.15
C THR A 99 -11.31 24.11 21.24
N GLY A 100 -10.60 25.18 20.90
CA GLY A 100 -9.84 25.99 21.86
C GLY A 100 -10.77 26.65 22.89
N VAL A 101 -10.73 26.18 24.14
CA VAL A 101 -11.53 26.68 25.25
C VAL A 101 -10.71 26.79 26.53
N SER A 102 -10.68 27.98 27.12
CA SER A 102 -10.14 28.23 28.47
C SER A 102 -11.25 28.05 29.51
N PRO A 103 -11.00 27.49 30.72
CA PRO A 103 -9.70 27.19 31.34
C PRO A 103 -9.27 25.70 31.26
N PHE A 104 -9.76 24.93 30.29
CA PHE A 104 -9.46 23.49 30.27
C PHE A 104 -8.02 23.22 29.81
N THR A 105 -7.23 22.62 30.69
CA THR A 105 -5.87 22.13 30.41
C THR A 105 -5.83 20.60 30.53
N GLY A 106 -4.90 19.93 29.83
CA GLY A 106 -4.78 18.46 29.89
C GLY A 106 -5.53 17.69 28.80
N ALA A 107 -5.66 18.29 27.61
CA ALA A 107 -6.30 17.63 26.48
C ALA A 107 -5.56 16.36 26.03
N THR A 108 -6.32 15.39 25.55
CA THR A 108 -5.80 14.10 25.06
C THR A 108 -6.44 13.74 23.73
N LEU A 109 -5.60 13.50 22.72
CA LEU A 109 -6.00 12.96 21.43
C LEU A 109 -5.81 11.44 21.44
N ARG A 110 -6.83 10.66 21.10
CA ARG A 110 -6.79 9.20 21.12
C ARG A 110 -7.30 8.61 19.82
N LEU A 111 -6.56 7.65 19.27
CA LEU A 111 -7.03 6.83 18.15
C LEU A 111 -7.65 5.55 18.70
N HIS A 112 -8.95 5.37 18.48
CA HIS A 112 -9.70 4.25 19.03
C HIS A 112 -9.68 3.03 18.10
N ASP A 113 -10.06 1.88 18.67
CA ASP A 113 -10.10 0.59 18.00
C ASP A 113 -11.22 0.46 16.95
N ASP A 114 -12.08 1.48 16.84
CA ASP A 114 -13.09 1.64 15.80
C ASP A 114 -12.60 2.53 14.63
N GLY A 115 -11.35 2.98 14.67
CA GLY A 115 -10.76 3.83 13.63
C GLY A 115 -11.10 5.32 13.75
N ALA A 116 -11.90 5.74 14.75
CA ALA A 116 -12.13 7.16 14.99
C ALA A 116 -11.04 7.79 15.87
N LEU A 117 -10.56 8.95 15.43
CA LEU A 117 -9.69 9.83 16.21
C LEU A 117 -10.57 10.78 17.03
N ARG A 118 -10.35 10.83 18.34
CA ARG A 118 -11.15 11.62 19.28
C ARG A 118 -10.27 12.53 20.12
N LEU A 119 -10.73 13.77 20.33
CA LEU A 119 -10.10 14.74 21.21
C LEU A 119 -10.94 14.90 22.46
N TYR A 120 -10.30 14.76 23.62
CA TYR A 120 -10.89 14.91 24.94
C TYR A 120 -10.29 16.11 25.66
N ASN A 121 -11.12 16.88 26.36
CA ASN A 121 -10.65 17.95 27.26
C ASN A 121 -10.07 17.36 28.56
N GLY A 122 -9.52 18.21 29.43
CA GLY A 122 -8.95 17.80 30.72
C GLY A 122 -9.91 17.12 31.70
N LEU A 123 -11.22 17.23 31.47
CA LEU A 123 -12.27 16.54 32.25
C LEU A 123 -12.66 15.18 31.63
N GLY A 124 -12.02 14.76 30.54
CA GLY A 124 -12.35 13.54 29.81
C GLY A 124 -13.60 13.65 28.93
N THR A 125 -14.11 14.86 28.68
CA THR A 125 -15.25 15.07 27.77
C THR A 125 -14.76 15.11 26.33
N GLN A 126 -15.38 14.33 25.44
CA GLN A 126 -15.09 14.37 24.00
C GLN A 126 -15.56 15.72 23.42
N VAL A 127 -14.65 16.47 22.80
CA VAL A 127 -14.94 17.79 22.20
C VAL A 127 -14.89 17.77 20.67
N TRP A 128 -14.23 16.77 20.08
CA TRP A 128 -14.15 16.60 18.64
C TRP A 128 -13.87 15.14 18.27
N SER A 129 -14.31 14.73 17.08
CA SER A 129 -14.00 13.40 16.53
C SER A 129 -14.04 13.36 15.00
N THR A 130 -13.23 12.49 14.39
CA THR A 130 -13.43 12.04 12.99
C THR A 130 -14.57 11.02 12.90
N PRO A 131 -15.02 10.67 11.68
CA PRO A 131 -15.80 9.46 11.47
C PRO A 131 -15.06 8.21 11.99
N VAL A 132 -15.85 7.22 12.41
CA VAL A 132 -15.39 5.84 12.63
C VAL A 132 -15.10 5.18 11.29
N ASP A 133 -14.31 4.10 11.30
CA ASP A 133 -14.16 3.27 10.11
C ASP A 133 -15.55 2.75 9.67
N PRO A 134 -15.99 3.01 8.43
CA PRO A 134 -17.25 2.48 7.92
C PRO A 134 -17.36 0.94 8.04
N GLN A 135 -16.23 0.24 8.14
CA GLN A 135 -16.20 -1.21 8.34
C GLN A 135 -16.28 -1.65 9.82
N THR A 136 -16.15 -0.74 10.80
CA THR A 136 -16.23 -1.06 12.24
C THR A 136 -17.57 -0.72 12.87
N VAL A 137 -18.42 0.08 12.21
CA VAL A 137 -19.78 0.30 12.67
C VAL A 137 -20.47 -1.05 12.72
N PRO A 138 -21.00 -1.51 13.87
CA PRO A 138 -21.99 -2.56 13.87
C PRO A 138 -23.27 -1.93 13.33
N VAL A 139 -23.29 -1.68 12.02
CA VAL A 139 -24.54 -1.74 11.28
C VAL A 139 -25.06 -3.12 11.61
N THR A 140 -26.22 -3.20 12.27
CA THR A 140 -27.11 -4.32 11.99
C THR A 140 -27.18 -4.30 10.47
N PRO A 141 -26.57 -5.26 9.76
CA PRO A 141 -26.54 -5.18 8.32
C PRO A 141 -28.02 -5.07 7.91
N PRO A 142 -28.44 -4.14 7.05
CA PRO A 142 -29.60 -4.46 6.24
C PRO A 142 -29.35 -5.90 5.75
N PRO A 143 -30.32 -6.82 5.88
CA PRO A 143 -30.11 -8.24 5.62
C PRO A 143 -29.25 -8.33 4.37
N ALA A 144 -28.08 -8.99 4.49
CA ALA A 144 -27.05 -8.99 3.45
C ALA A 144 -27.75 -9.08 2.10
N PRO A 145 -27.52 -8.14 1.16
CA PRO A 145 -28.35 -8.03 -0.03
C PRO A 145 -28.58 -9.40 -0.63
N THR A 146 -29.81 -9.89 -0.51
CA THR A 146 -30.16 -11.19 -1.04
C THR A 146 -30.08 -11.05 -2.55
N GLY A 147 -29.47 -12.03 -3.21
CA GLY A 147 -29.39 -12.01 -4.66
C GLY A 147 -30.75 -11.76 -5.31
N GLY A 148 -30.74 -11.17 -6.50
CA GLY A 148 -31.96 -10.71 -7.15
C GLY A 148 -31.85 -10.70 -8.67
N TRP A 149 -33.00 -10.81 -9.32
CA TRP A 149 -33.09 -10.71 -10.77
C TRP A 149 -33.07 -9.25 -11.22
N SER A 150 -32.19 -8.95 -12.16
CA SER A 150 -32.07 -7.65 -12.82
C SER A 150 -32.14 -7.82 -14.33
N CYS A 151 -32.69 -6.86 -15.06
CA CYS A 151 -32.74 -6.90 -16.52
C CYS A 151 -31.32 -6.81 -17.13
N SER A 152 -31.15 -7.38 -18.32
CA SER A 152 -29.93 -7.21 -19.12
C SER A 152 -29.57 -5.73 -19.25
N GLY A 153 -28.29 -5.40 -19.04
CA GLY A 153 -27.78 -4.02 -19.06
C GLY A 153 -27.84 -3.28 -17.73
N ALA A 154 -28.47 -3.85 -16.69
CA ALA A 154 -28.37 -3.30 -15.34
C ALA A 154 -26.93 -3.33 -14.81
N SER A 155 -26.52 -2.29 -14.10
CA SER A 155 -25.21 -2.22 -13.45
C SER A 155 -25.06 -3.34 -12.43
N ILE A 156 -23.89 -3.98 -12.39
CA ILE A 156 -23.53 -4.98 -11.39
C ILE A 156 -22.84 -4.26 -10.23
N PRO A 157 -23.34 -4.35 -8.98
CA PRO A 157 -22.67 -3.74 -7.84
C PRO A 157 -21.25 -4.29 -7.64
N SER A 158 -20.36 -3.48 -7.07
CA SER A 158 -19.00 -3.93 -6.75
C SER A 158 -19.04 -5.14 -5.82
N GLY A 159 -18.28 -6.18 -6.14
CA GLY A 159 -18.24 -7.44 -5.38
C GLY A 159 -19.37 -8.43 -5.70
N TRP A 160 -20.22 -8.14 -6.69
CA TRP A 160 -21.30 -9.04 -7.11
C TRP A 160 -20.98 -9.75 -8.42
N VAL A 161 -21.67 -10.86 -8.66
CA VAL A 161 -21.51 -11.75 -9.82
C VAL A 161 -22.87 -12.13 -10.40
N LEU A 162 -22.86 -12.62 -11.64
CA LEU A 162 -24.05 -13.14 -12.31
C LEU A 162 -24.04 -14.67 -12.23
N THR A 163 -25.09 -15.29 -11.67
CA THR A 163 -25.11 -16.75 -11.45
C THR A 163 -26.21 -17.49 -12.20
N SER A 164 -27.19 -16.77 -12.74
CA SER A 164 -28.24 -17.37 -13.57
C SER A 164 -28.72 -16.40 -14.63
N TYR A 165 -29.19 -16.97 -15.75
CA TYR A 165 -29.79 -16.23 -16.85
C TYR A 165 -31.15 -16.81 -17.19
N LEU A 166 -32.14 -15.93 -17.32
CA LEU A 166 -33.50 -16.26 -17.72
C LEU A 166 -33.85 -15.44 -18.97
N ALA A 167 -33.90 -16.11 -20.12
CA ALA A 167 -34.17 -15.46 -21.41
C ALA A 167 -35.56 -14.82 -21.49
N SER A 168 -36.57 -15.42 -20.84
CA SER A 168 -37.93 -14.88 -20.77
C SER A 168 -38.09 -13.71 -19.78
N GLY A 169 -37.06 -13.43 -18.97
CA GLY A 169 -37.07 -12.34 -18.00
C GLY A 169 -37.21 -10.97 -18.66
N CYS A 170 -37.70 -9.99 -17.88
CA CYS A 170 -37.88 -8.61 -18.34
C CYS A 170 -38.64 -8.49 -19.67
N ALA A 171 -39.83 -9.11 -19.73
CA ALA A 171 -40.68 -9.12 -20.91
C ALA A 171 -39.97 -9.66 -22.19
N GLY A 172 -39.08 -10.64 -22.03
CA GLY A 172 -38.33 -11.26 -23.13
C GLY A 172 -37.00 -10.58 -23.48
N ALA A 173 -36.60 -9.52 -22.76
CA ALA A 173 -35.28 -8.89 -22.93
C ALA A 173 -34.13 -9.66 -22.24
N GLY A 174 -34.46 -10.67 -21.44
CA GLY A 174 -33.52 -11.42 -20.62
C GLY A 174 -33.27 -10.75 -19.26
N SER A 175 -33.13 -11.58 -18.23
CA SER A 175 -32.73 -11.15 -16.89
C SER A 175 -31.60 -12.01 -16.34
N TRP A 176 -30.78 -11.39 -15.50
CA TRP A 176 -29.64 -12.00 -14.82
C TRP A 176 -29.87 -12.00 -13.31
N TYR A 177 -29.59 -13.12 -12.67
CA TYR A 177 -29.57 -13.17 -11.21
C TYR A 177 -28.21 -12.69 -10.73
N GLN A 178 -28.22 -11.59 -9.96
CA GLN A 178 -27.03 -10.99 -9.37
C GLN A 178 -26.97 -11.38 -7.89
N GLU A 179 -25.81 -11.81 -7.41
CA GLU A 179 -25.57 -12.06 -5.98
C GLU A 179 -24.14 -11.69 -5.57
N PRO A 180 -23.87 -11.45 -4.26
CA PRO A 180 -22.51 -11.23 -3.77
C PRO A 180 -21.59 -12.42 -4.10
N ALA A 181 -20.35 -12.13 -4.50
CA ALA A 181 -19.34 -13.16 -4.73
C ALA A 181 -19.00 -13.90 -3.43
N ARG A 182 -18.81 -15.22 -3.53
CA ARG A 182 -18.38 -16.10 -2.43
C ARG A 182 -17.49 -17.21 -2.94
N ASP A 183 -16.66 -17.78 -2.08
CA ASP A 183 -15.73 -18.87 -2.46
C ASP A 183 -16.50 -20.08 -2.99
N GLY A 184 -16.11 -20.57 -4.16
CA GLY A 184 -16.71 -21.75 -4.80
C GLY A 184 -18.08 -21.51 -5.45
N ILE A 185 -18.23 -20.42 -6.20
CA ILE A 185 -19.47 -20.06 -6.89
C ILE A 185 -19.34 -20.27 -8.40
N TRP A 186 -20.38 -20.83 -9.02
CA TRP A 186 -20.48 -20.86 -10.49
C TRP A 186 -21.18 -19.61 -10.98
N THR A 187 -20.54 -18.91 -11.91
CA THR A 187 -21.05 -17.68 -12.52
C THR A 187 -21.26 -17.89 -14.01
N CYS A 188 -22.17 -17.12 -14.60
CA CYS A 188 -22.40 -17.16 -16.03
C CYS A 188 -21.24 -16.52 -16.80
N ALA A 189 -21.05 -16.93 -18.05
CA ALA A 189 -20.17 -16.24 -18.99
C ALA A 189 -20.52 -14.73 -19.05
N GLY A 190 -19.50 -13.88 -18.95
CA GLY A 190 -19.65 -12.42 -18.88
C GLY A 190 -19.86 -11.85 -17.47
N SER A 191 -19.94 -12.69 -16.43
CA SER A 191 -19.88 -12.22 -15.05
C SER A 191 -18.52 -11.59 -14.73
N PRO A 192 -18.46 -10.50 -13.95
CA PRO A 192 -17.18 -9.94 -13.50
C PRO A 192 -16.43 -10.92 -12.58
N ILE A 193 -15.10 -10.87 -12.64
CA ILE A 193 -14.22 -11.58 -11.71
C ILE A 193 -13.82 -10.57 -10.62
N VAL A 194 -14.37 -10.76 -9.42
CA VAL A 194 -14.12 -9.88 -8.26
C VAL A 194 -12.64 -9.96 -7.85
N ALA A 195 -12.06 -8.83 -7.43
CA ALA A 195 -10.68 -8.79 -6.97
C ALA A 195 -10.40 -9.85 -5.89
N GLY A 196 -9.29 -10.58 -6.03
CA GLY A 196 -8.93 -11.70 -5.15
C GLY A 196 -9.55 -13.05 -5.53
N TYR A 197 -10.51 -13.07 -6.46
CA TYR A 197 -11.04 -14.30 -7.05
C TYR A 197 -10.35 -14.64 -8.36
N VAL A 198 -10.32 -15.94 -8.67
CA VAL A 198 -9.86 -16.51 -9.93
C VAL A 198 -10.89 -17.49 -10.46
N VAL A 199 -10.83 -17.76 -11.76
CA VAL A 199 -11.67 -18.76 -12.41
C VAL A 199 -10.87 -20.03 -12.63
N THR A 200 -11.35 -21.19 -12.17
CA THR A 200 -10.59 -22.45 -12.24
C THR A 200 -11.34 -23.62 -12.86
N GLY A 201 -12.58 -23.38 -13.29
CA GLY A 201 -13.39 -24.38 -13.96
C GLY A 201 -14.27 -23.74 -15.01
N HIS A 202 -14.59 -24.50 -16.05
CA HIS A 202 -15.50 -24.08 -17.11
C HIS A 202 -16.55 -25.18 -17.29
N ASN A 203 -17.81 -24.79 -17.46
CA ASN A 203 -18.89 -25.70 -17.79
C ASN A 203 -19.69 -25.09 -18.95
N ARG A 204 -19.56 -25.71 -20.12
CA ARG A 204 -20.14 -25.25 -21.39
C ARG A 204 -21.66 -25.20 -21.41
N THR A 205 -22.33 -26.04 -20.60
CA THR A 205 -23.80 -26.10 -20.57
C THR A 205 -24.41 -25.33 -19.40
N GLY A 206 -23.57 -24.79 -18.51
CA GLY A 206 -24.04 -24.02 -17.38
C GLY A 206 -24.67 -22.68 -17.79
N CYS A 207 -25.40 -22.07 -16.85
CA CYS A 207 -26.16 -20.83 -17.07
C CYS A 207 -27.07 -20.90 -18.32
N SER A 208 -27.93 -21.92 -18.38
CA SER A 208 -28.90 -22.09 -19.48
C SER A 208 -28.25 -22.21 -20.87
N GLY A 209 -27.06 -22.83 -20.95
CA GLY A 209 -26.33 -23.05 -22.21
C GLY A 209 -25.41 -21.92 -22.65
N LEU A 210 -25.30 -20.84 -21.88
CA LEU A 210 -24.36 -19.74 -22.16
C LEU A 210 -22.91 -20.06 -21.79
N GLY A 211 -22.71 -21.10 -20.97
CA GLY A 211 -21.43 -21.37 -20.35
C GLY A 211 -21.34 -20.73 -18.97
N SER A 212 -20.58 -21.37 -18.09
CA SER A 212 -20.35 -20.92 -16.73
C SER A 212 -18.93 -21.17 -16.29
N TRP A 213 -18.47 -20.37 -15.35
CA TRP A 213 -17.12 -20.32 -14.84
C TRP A 213 -17.13 -20.53 -13.33
N TYR A 214 -16.20 -21.32 -12.82
CA TYR A 214 -16.09 -21.57 -11.38
C TYR A 214 -15.15 -20.57 -10.73
N HIS A 215 -15.71 -19.67 -9.92
CA HIS A 215 -14.99 -18.65 -9.19
C HIS A 215 -14.64 -19.15 -7.78
N GLN A 216 -13.39 -18.93 -7.39
CA GLN A 216 -12.92 -19.18 -6.03
C GLN A 216 -11.82 -18.19 -5.63
N LEU A 217 -11.61 -18.04 -4.32
CA LEU A 217 -10.52 -17.24 -3.78
C LEU A 217 -9.18 -17.80 -4.24
N VAL A 218 -8.28 -16.90 -4.62
CA VAL A 218 -6.94 -17.26 -5.05
C VAL A 218 -6.18 -18.01 -3.95
N LYS A 219 -5.58 -19.16 -4.31
CA LYS A 219 -4.78 -20.02 -3.44
C LYS A 219 -3.54 -20.47 -4.20
N ASP A 220 -2.49 -20.82 -3.48
CA ASP A 220 -1.26 -21.33 -4.08
C ASP A 220 -1.51 -22.65 -4.82
N GLY A 221 -0.95 -22.78 -6.02
CA GLY A 221 -1.01 -24.00 -6.83
C GLY A 221 -2.31 -24.24 -7.59
N LEU A 222 -3.25 -23.29 -7.61
CA LEU A 222 -4.47 -23.42 -8.41
C LEU A 222 -4.18 -23.40 -9.91
N TYR A 223 -4.97 -24.14 -10.68
CA TYR A 223 -5.02 -24.00 -12.13
C TYR A 223 -6.15 -23.05 -12.50
N VAL A 224 -5.79 -21.93 -13.13
CA VAL A 224 -6.76 -20.92 -13.58
C VAL A 224 -7.08 -21.09 -15.06
N CYS A 225 -8.32 -20.83 -15.45
CA CYS A 225 -8.80 -20.91 -16.82
C CYS A 225 -8.31 -19.74 -17.69
N PRO A 226 -8.48 -19.81 -19.03
CA PRO A 226 -8.16 -18.68 -19.89
C PRO A 226 -9.08 -17.53 -19.49
N GLU A 227 -8.60 -16.30 -19.61
CA GLU A 227 -9.30 -15.06 -19.17
C GLU A 227 -9.35 -14.83 -17.64
N SER A 228 -8.94 -15.81 -16.81
CA SER A 228 -8.78 -15.56 -15.38
C SER A 228 -7.62 -14.57 -15.15
N PRO A 229 -7.78 -13.57 -14.27
CA PRO A 229 -6.67 -12.73 -13.86
C PRO A 229 -5.65 -13.56 -13.07
N VAL A 230 -4.39 -13.11 -13.10
CA VAL A 230 -3.33 -13.55 -12.17
C VAL A 230 -3.23 -12.45 -11.10
N PRO A 231 -3.72 -12.68 -9.86
CA PRO A 231 -3.67 -11.67 -8.82
C PRO A 231 -2.24 -11.25 -8.46
N SER A 232 -2.06 -10.03 -7.96
CA SER A 232 -0.76 -9.59 -7.43
C SER A 232 -0.28 -10.54 -6.33
N GLY A 233 1.04 -10.78 -6.27
CA GLY A 233 1.64 -11.78 -5.39
C GLY A 233 1.57 -13.21 -5.93
N TYR A 234 1.07 -13.42 -7.14
CA TYR A 234 1.09 -14.71 -7.84
C TYR A 234 1.77 -14.61 -9.21
N PHE A 235 2.25 -15.74 -9.71
CA PHE A 235 2.84 -15.85 -11.04
C PHE A 235 2.44 -17.17 -11.71
N ILE A 236 2.50 -17.23 -13.04
CA ILE A 236 2.27 -18.46 -13.80
C ILE A 236 3.50 -19.36 -13.68
N SER A 237 3.27 -20.58 -13.21
CA SER A 237 4.30 -21.56 -12.85
C SER A 237 4.21 -22.86 -13.65
N GLY A 238 3.16 -23.04 -14.44
CA GLY A 238 2.96 -24.22 -15.28
C GLY A 238 1.69 -24.12 -16.10
N ASN A 239 1.42 -25.13 -16.92
CA ASN A 239 0.22 -25.23 -17.73
C ASN A 239 -0.36 -26.65 -17.71
N ASP A 240 -1.64 -26.75 -18.04
CA ASP A 240 -2.37 -28.00 -18.28
C ASP A 240 -3.29 -27.77 -19.49
N LEU A 241 -3.01 -28.43 -20.62
CA LEU A 241 -3.79 -28.26 -21.85
C LEU A 241 -5.19 -28.87 -21.77
N THR A 242 -5.46 -29.74 -20.80
CA THR A 242 -6.76 -30.41 -20.63
C THR A 242 -7.70 -29.66 -19.68
N GLY A 243 -7.16 -28.71 -18.92
CA GLY A 243 -7.88 -27.90 -17.95
C GLY A 243 -9.05 -27.12 -18.56
N CYS A 244 -10.01 -26.76 -17.70
CA CYS A 244 -11.16 -25.91 -18.04
C CYS A 244 -11.97 -26.42 -19.24
N SER A 245 -12.26 -27.74 -19.23
CA SER A 245 -12.98 -28.43 -20.32
C SER A 245 -12.28 -28.32 -21.68
N GLY A 246 -10.96 -28.51 -21.69
CA GLY A 246 -10.13 -28.53 -22.90
C GLY A 246 -9.79 -27.16 -23.46
N LEU A 247 -9.97 -26.08 -22.70
CA LEU A 247 -9.53 -24.74 -23.08
C LEU A 247 -8.07 -24.47 -22.68
N GLY A 248 -7.50 -25.33 -21.85
CA GLY A 248 -6.21 -25.12 -21.21
C GLY A 248 -6.35 -24.33 -19.90
N ALA A 249 -5.41 -24.56 -18.99
CA ALA A 249 -5.32 -23.87 -17.71
C ALA A 249 -3.85 -23.57 -17.35
N TRP A 250 -3.64 -22.56 -16.51
CA TRP A 250 -2.32 -22.12 -16.07
C TRP A 250 -2.21 -22.31 -14.57
N ARG A 251 -1.15 -22.98 -14.11
CA ARG A 251 -0.89 -23.14 -12.69
C ARG A 251 -0.35 -21.83 -12.14
N ILE A 252 -1.07 -21.18 -11.23
CA ILE A 252 -0.56 -20.03 -10.48
C ILE A 252 0.12 -20.49 -9.20
N SER A 253 1.26 -19.88 -8.89
CA SER A 253 1.96 -20.07 -7.61
C SER A 253 2.13 -18.75 -6.90
N LYS A 254 2.11 -18.78 -5.58
CA LYS A 254 2.38 -17.61 -4.74
C LYS A 254 3.86 -17.26 -4.83
N ILE A 255 4.14 -15.97 -5.02
CA ILE A 255 5.51 -15.45 -5.00
C ILE A 255 6.04 -15.57 -3.56
N SER A 256 7.24 -16.13 -3.41
CA SER A 256 7.86 -16.30 -2.09
C SER A 256 8.35 -14.96 -1.55
N THR A 257 7.91 -14.58 -0.35
CA THR A 257 8.38 -13.39 0.38
C THR A 257 9.46 -13.72 1.41
N THR A 258 9.97 -14.95 1.44
CA THR A 258 11.06 -15.30 2.36
C THR A 258 12.39 -14.76 1.83
N PRO A 259 13.17 -13.97 2.58
CA PRO A 259 14.49 -13.58 2.12
C PRO A 259 15.39 -14.80 1.88
N GLY A 260 16.10 -14.86 0.76
CA GLY A 260 16.86 -16.06 0.42
C GLY A 260 17.39 -16.09 -1.01
N TRP A 261 18.04 -17.20 -1.37
CA TRP A 261 18.55 -17.45 -2.71
C TRP A 261 17.47 -18.09 -3.59
N TYR A 262 17.24 -17.49 -4.75
CA TYR A 262 16.28 -17.95 -5.74
C TYR A 262 16.96 -18.09 -7.09
N CYS A 263 16.53 -19.07 -7.90
CA CYS A 263 17.09 -19.25 -9.23
C CYS A 263 16.81 -18.05 -10.13
N ALA A 264 17.69 -17.82 -11.10
CA ALA A 264 17.45 -16.84 -12.15
C ALA A 264 16.09 -17.11 -12.83
N GLY A 265 15.30 -16.05 -13.03
CA GLY A 265 13.93 -16.13 -13.55
C GLY A 265 12.84 -16.31 -12.49
N ALA A 266 13.20 -16.53 -11.22
CA ALA A 266 12.21 -16.49 -10.14
C ALA A 266 11.59 -15.09 -10.02
N PRO A 267 10.26 -14.99 -9.83
CA PRO A 267 9.58 -13.71 -9.66
C PRO A 267 10.09 -13.00 -8.39
N ILE A 268 10.16 -11.67 -8.46
CA ILE A 268 10.58 -10.82 -7.35
C ILE A 268 9.31 -10.19 -6.75
N PRO A 269 9.05 -10.35 -5.44
CA PRO A 269 7.90 -9.69 -4.81
C PRO A 269 8.00 -8.16 -4.89
N ASP A 270 6.84 -7.49 -4.86
CA ASP A 270 6.80 -6.03 -4.73
C ASP A 270 7.54 -5.58 -3.47
N GLY A 271 8.37 -4.54 -3.60
CA GLY A 271 9.22 -4.04 -2.51
C GLY A 271 10.47 -4.88 -2.21
N TYR A 272 10.74 -5.95 -2.96
CA TYR A 272 11.97 -6.74 -2.84
C TYR A 272 13.01 -6.30 -3.86
N VAL A 273 14.27 -6.57 -3.54
CA VAL A 273 15.44 -6.24 -4.36
C VAL A 273 16.43 -7.41 -4.37
N LEU A 274 17.26 -7.43 -5.40
CA LEU A 274 18.34 -8.42 -5.56
C LEU A 274 19.63 -7.83 -4.98
N THR A 275 20.27 -8.50 -4.03
CA THR A 275 21.46 -7.95 -3.33
C THR A 275 22.68 -8.86 -3.40
N GLY A 276 22.54 -10.03 -4.00
CA GLY A 276 23.64 -10.96 -4.24
C GLY A 276 23.38 -11.76 -5.50
N PHE A 277 24.47 -12.16 -6.17
CA PHE A 277 24.43 -13.01 -7.35
C PHE A 277 25.42 -14.16 -7.18
N MET A 278 24.98 -15.39 -7.43
CA MET A 278 25.81 -16.60 -7.36
C MET A 278 25.70 -17.32 -8.69
N SER A 279 26.74 -17.26 -9.53
CA SER A 279 26.73 -17.85 -10.88
C SER A 279 26.61 -19.37 -10.88
N THR A 280 27.13 -20.04 -9.85
CA THR A 280 27.03 -21.51 -9.68
C THR A 280 25.70 -21.97 -9.07
N GLY A 281 24.87 -21.02 -8.61
CA GLY A 281 23.57 -21.33 -8.01
C GLY A 281 22.63 -22.03 -8.99
N CYS A 282 21.70 -22.82 -8.46
CA CYS A 282 20.69 -23.55 -9.25
C CYS A 282 21.28 -24.39 -10.39
N ASN A 283 22.23 -25.27 -10.05
CA ASN A 283 22.90 -26.17 -11.00
C ASN A 283 23.55 -25.42 -12.18
N GLY A 284 24.11 -24.23 -11.92
CA GLY A 284 24.78 -23.40 -12.93
C GLY A 284 23.87 -22.45 -13.72
N ALA A 285 22.57 -22.40 -13.44
CA ALA A 285 21.66 -21.41 -14.04
C ALA A 285 21.82 -19.99 -13.44
N GLY A 286 22.50 -19.89 -12.30
CA GLY A 286 22.62 -18.67 -11.52
C GLY A 286 21.51 -18.54 -10.48
N ALA A 287 21.86 -17.97 -9.33
CA ALA A 287 20.91 -17.63 -8.27
C ALA A 287 21.11 -16.19 -7.80
N TRP A 288 20.01 -15.58 -7.37
CA TRP A 288 19.95 -14.22 -6.85
C TRP A 288 19.44 -14.22 -5.42
N TYR A 289 20.07 -13.45 -4.55
CA TYR A 289 19.59 -13.25 -3.20
C TYR A 289 18.53 -12.16 -3.19
N GLN A 290 17.28 -12.54 -2.88
CA GLN A 290 16.15 -11.64 -2.78
C GLN A 290 15.89 -11.27 -1.32
N GLN A 291 15.64 -9.99 -1.03
CA GLN A 291 15.22 -9.51 0.29
C GLN A 291 14.39 -8.22 0.18
N PRO A 292 13.61 -7.85 1.23
CA PRO A 292 12.93 -6.56 1.29
C PRO A 292 13.91 -5.40 1.10
N ALA A 293 13.49 -4.38 0.35
CA ALA A 293 14.24 -3.16 0.22
C ALA A 293 14.35 -2.43 1.56
N LYS A 294 15.52 -1.86 1.79
CA LYS A 294 15.87 -1.08 2.98
C LYS A 294 16.67 0.14 2.55
N ASP A 295 16.54 1.23 3.29
CA ASP A 295 17.35 2.43 3.03
C ASP A 295 18.84 2.11 3.20
N GLY A 296 19.65 2.49 2.21
CA GLY A 296 21.10 2.29 2.24
C GLY A 296 21.56 0.88 1.89
N LEU A 297 20.88 0.22 0.94
CA LEU A 297 21.20 -1.15 0.53
C LEU A 297 21.89 -1.18 -0.84
N TRP A 298 22.97 -1.95 -0.96
CA TRP A 298 23.55 -2.28 -2.27
C TRP A 298 22.72 -3.37 -2.95
N THR A 299 22.26 -3.08 -4.16
CA THR A 299 21.46 -3.97 -4.99
C THR A 299 22.21 -4.27 -6.28
N CYS A 300 22.03 -5.46 -6.84
CA CYS A 300 22.71 -5.84 -8.07
C CYS A 300 22.12 -5.12 -9.28
N SER A 301 22.92 -4.89 -10.32
CA SER A 301 22.42 -4.43 -11.61
C SER A 301 21.31 -5.36 -12.11
N GLY A 302 20.19 -4.79 -12.54
CA GLY A 302 18.99 -5.56 -12.93
C GLY A 302 18.00 -5.82 -11.78
N SER A 303 18.34 -5.48 -10.54
CA SER A 303 17.36 -5.40 -9.46
C SER A 303 16.30 -4.34 -9.77
N PRO A 304 15.02 -4.58 -9.43
CA PRO A 304 14.02 -3.51 -9.45
C PRO A 304 14.39 -2.41 -8.45
N THR A 305 13.88 -1.20 -8.70
CA THR A 305 13.95 -0.07 -7.76
C THR A 305 12.53 0.18 -7.23
N PRO A 306 12.23 -0.20 -5.98
CA PRO A 306 10.90 0.01 -5.41
C PRO A 306 10.52 1.48 -5.37
N TYR A 307 9.21 1.76 -5.41
CA TYR A 307 8.69 3.12 -5.36
C TYR A 307 9.21 3.87 -4.12
N GLY A 308 9.63 5.12 -4.31
CA GLY A 308 10.21 5.96 -3.25
C GLY A 308 11.72 5.77 -3.04
N TYR A 309 12.35 4.78 -3.68
CA TYR A 309 13.81 4.60 -3.65
C TYR A 309 14.48 5.20 -4.88
N VAL A 310 15.70 5.70 -4.70
CA VAL A 310 16.58 6.18 -5.77
C VAL A 310 17.97 5.57 -5.64
N SER A 311 18.65 5.41 -6.78
CA SER A 311 20.05 5.00 -6.81
C SER A 311 20.95 6.20 -6.53
N THR A 312 21.90 6.09 -5.60
CA THR A 312 22.78 7.19 -5.20
C THR A 312 24.27 6.90 -5.35
N ASN A 313 24.63 5.64 -5.62
CA ASN A 313 25.98 5.28 -5.98
C ASN A 313 25.99 4.05 -6.89
N TRP A 314 27.13 3.81 -7.54
CA TRP A 314 27.35 2.65 -8.39
C TRP A 314 28.75 2.06 -8.18
N MET A 315 28.81 0.73 -8.14
CA MET A 315 30.04 -0.03 -7.95
C MET A 315 30.14 -1.12 -9.00
N ARG A 316 31.08 -0.97 -9.94
CA ARG A 316 31.31 -1.92 -11.05
C ARG A 316 31.56 -3.36 -10.60
N THR A 317 32.29 -3.56 -9.50
CA THR A 317 32.67 -4.88 -9.00
C THR A 317 31.63 -5.49 -8.05
N GLY A 318 30.56 -4.76 -7.73
CA GLY A 318 29.49 -5.23 -6.85
C GLY A 318 28.77 -6.46 -7.43
N CYS A 319 28.14 -7.24 -6.53
CA CYS A 319 27.43 -8.48 -6.88
C CYS A 319 28.25 -9.44 -7.75
N ASN A 320 29.47 -9.76 -7.34
CA ASN A 320 30.37 -10.69 -8.04
C ASN A 320 30.63 -10.28 -9.50
N GLY A 321 30.81 -8.98 -9.76
CA GLY A 321 31.19 -8.44 -11.07
C GLY A 321 30.03 -8.06 -12.00
N VAL A 322 28.78 -8.25 -11.57
CA VAL A 322 27.59 -7.80 -12.32
C VAL A 322 27.37 -6.28 -12.21
N GLY A 323 27.99 -5.66 -11.21
CA GLY A 323 27.75 -4.28 -10.82
C GLY A 323 26.65 -4.18 -9.77
N ALA A 324 26.73 -3.14 -8.96
CA ALA A 324 25.76 -2.85 -7.93
C ALA A 324 25.41 -1.36 -7.86
N TRP A 325 24.15 -1.09 -7.53
CA TRP A 325 23.61 0.24 -7.27
C TRP A 325 23.33 0.38 -5.77
N TYR A 326 23.67 1.52 -5.20
CA TYR A 326 23.32 1.84 -3.83
C TYR A 326 21.95 2.50 -3.80
N HIS A 327 20.94 1.83 -3.26
CA HIS A 327 19.56 2.35 -3.18
C HIS A 327 19.30 3.01 -1.83
N GLN A 328 18.67 4.18 -1.87
CA GLN A 328 18.25 4.94 -0.70
C GLN A 328 16.82 5.45 -0.85
N LEU A 329 16.12 5.61 0.27
CA LEU A 329 14.84 6.34 0.29
C LEU A 329 15.07 7.79 -0.12
N MET A 330 14.25 8.26 -1.05
CA MET A 330 14.36 9.60 -1.60
C MET A 330 14.23 10.66 -0.50
N ARG A 331 15.19 11.58 -0.48
CA ARG A 331 15.21 12.78 0.36
C ARG A 331 16.06 13.85 -0.31
N ALA A 332 15.92 15.09 0.14
CA ALA A 332 16.77 16.18 -0.31
C ALA A 332 18.22 15.96 0.15
N GLY A 333 19.18 16.44 -0.64
CA GLY A 333 20.61 16.33 -0.30
C GLY A 333 21.30 15.06 -0.79
N LEU A 334 20.65 14.26 -1.63
CA LEU A 334 21.25 13.06 -2.22
C LEU A 334 21.83 13.38 -3.61
N TRP A 335 22.94 12.72 -3.93
CA TRP A 335 23.39 12.62 -5.32
C TRP A 335 22.71 11.41 -5.95
N VAL A 336 21.83 11.66 -6.90
CA VAL A 336 21.00 10.67 -7.55
C VAL A 336 21.63 10.27 -8.89
N CYS A 337 21.80 8.97 -9.09
CA CYS A 337 22.34 8.42 -10.32
C CYS A 337 21.31 8.44 -11.46
N PRO A 338 21.76 8.35 -12.73
CA PRO A 338 20.86 8.21 -13.86
C PRO A 338 19.98 6.96 -13.79
N TYR A 339 18.89 6.97 -14.57
CA TYR A 339 17.98 5.83 -14.78
C TYR A 339 17.15 5.42 -13.56
N THR A 340 16.95 6.34 -12.61
CA THR A 340 16.01 6.13 -11.50
C THR A 340 14.82 7.07 -11.63
N ASN A 341 13.63 6.58 -11.27
CA ASN A 341 12.43 7.40 -11.26
C ASN A 341 12.44 8.30 -10.04
N ILE A 342 12.24 9.61 -10.25
CA ILE A 342 12.23 10.60 -9.17
C ILE A 342 10.82 10.69 -8.61
N PRO A 343 10.61 10.40 -7.31
CA PRO A 343 9.30 10.58 -6.67
C PRO A 343 8.81 12.03 -6.75
N SER A 344 7.48 12.21 -6.75
CA SER A 344 6.87 13.54 -6.72
C SER A 344 7.32 14.34 -5.48
N GLY A 345 7.45 15.66 -5.65
CA GLY A 345 7.91 16.56 -4.58
C GLY A 345 9.43 16.76 -4.51
N TYR A 346 10.18 16.20 -5.47
CA TYR A 346 11.62 16.42 -5.60
C TYR A 346 12.01 16.83 -7.02
N SER A 347 13.07 17.63 -7.13
CA SER A 347 13.71 18.00 -8.39
C SER A 347 15.19 17.69 -8.35
N LEU A 348 15.77 17.49 -9.53
CA LEU A 348 17.20 17.31 -9.73
C LEU A 348 17.79 18.60 -10.29
N THR A 349 18.92 19.03 -9.73
CA THR A 349 19.52 20.34 -10.04
C THR A 349 20.93 20.19 -10.60
N THR A 350 21.94 20.30 -9.74
CA THR A 350 23.36 20.33 -10.10
C THR A 350 23.84 18.96 -10.56
N TYR A 351 24.58 18.91 -11.67
CA TYR A 351 25.22 17.69 -12.18
C TYR A 351 26.70 17.62 -11.77
N ASP A 352 27.17 16.43 -11.40
CA ASP A 352 28.57 16.12 -11.11
C ASP A 352 28.96 14.78 -11.75
N ALA A 353 29.89 14.82 -12.71
CA ALA A 353 30.34 13.66 -13.49
C ALA A 353 31.13 12.61 -12.66
N THR A 354 31.64 12.99 -11.49
CA THR A 354 32.45 12.09 -10.65
C THR A 354 31.58 11.16 -9.80
N ARG A 355 30.28 11.45 -9.68
CA ARG A 355 29.34 10.67 -8.88
C ARG A 355 28.99 9.34 -9.53
N CYS A 356 28.39 8.45 -8.73
CA CYS A 356 27.93 7.14 -9.18
C CYS A 356 29.04 6.35 -9.89
N GLY A 357 30.22 6.27 -9.28
CA GLY A 357 31.38 5.57 -9.83
C GLY A 357 31.84 6.11 -11.20
N GLY A 358 31.66 7.41 -11.46
CA GLY A 358 32.07 8.09 -12.70
C GLY A 358 31.02 8.09 -13.82
N ILE A 359 29.79 7.66 -13.53
CA ILE A 359 28.65 7.71 -14.46
C ILE A 359 27.99 9.10 -14.45
N GLY A 360 28.25 9.89 -13.41
CA GLY A 360 27.61 11.16 -13.15
C GLY A 360 26.35 11.02 -12.31
N GLY A 361 25.95 12.11 -11.67
CA GLY A 361 24.75 12.16 -10.85
C GLY A 361 24.27 13.58 -10.64
N TRP A 362 23.01 13.72 -10.21
CA TRP A 362 22.36 15.01 -9.97
C TRP A 362 22.00 15.19 -8.51
N PHE A 363 22.13 16.41 -8.01
CA PHE A 363 21.78 16.76 -6.64
C PHE A 363 20.27 16.94 -6.47
N SER A 364 19.69 16.23 -5.51
CA SER A 364 18.26 16.30 -5.20
C SER A 364 17.90 17.45 -4.26
N VAL A 365 16.82 18.15 -4.59
CA VAL A 365 16.19 19.17 -3.75
C VAL A 365 14.70 18.85 -3.57
N LYS A 366 14.12 19.27 -2.44
CA LYS A 366 12.66 19.22 -2.24
C LYS A 366 12.04 20.41 -2.96
N ASN A 367 10.94 20.17 -3.68
CA ASN A 367 10.20 21.21 -4.43
C ASN A 367 9.54 22.23 -3.51
#